data_AF-A0A0F7KUT3-F1
#
_entry.id   AF-A0A0F7KUT3-F1
#
_cell.length_a   1.000
_cell.length_b   1.000
_cell.length_c   1.000
_cell.angle_alpha   90.00
_cell.angle_beta   90.00
_cell.angle_gamma   90.00
#
_symmetry.space_group_name_H-M   'P 1'
#
loop_
_entity.id
_entity.type
_entity.pdbx_description
1 polymer ?
#
loop_
_entity_poly.entity_id
_entity_poly.type
_entity_poly.pdbx_seq_one_letter_code
_entity_poly.pdbx_strand_id
1 'polypeptide(L)'
;MGDVPPRSAPGPYRKDKDMKRLLAANAAIFALPAMLALSATPAAAQEAGERVNTVIIYGDDECPQSTPDQITVCARMDESERYRIPERLRQSDDPANQSWAQRVQSYEAVGKFGPLSCSTIGAGSELGCTAAMIETAYAERAQSSNVRFSELIAEARQERLSTIDEEAAATQARVEELERQYEERRRAEGGEGPETPADPSSPQVVDTENLPPPQN
;
A
#
# COMPACT_ATOMS: atom_id res chain seq x y z
N MET A 1 -6.58 28.69 18.01
CA MET A 1 -7.75 27.81 18.18
C MET A 1 -8.28 27.51 16.78
N GLY A 2 -8.11 26.28 16.32
CA GLY A 2 -8.62 25.79 15.05
C GLY A 2 -8.88 24.31 15.19
N ASP A 3 -10.17 23.97 15.28
CA ASP A 3 -10.75 22.66 15.54
C ASP A 3 -10.33 21.60 14.52
N VAL A 4 -9.78 20.49 15.01
CA VAL A 4 -9.59 19.24 14.24
C VAL A 4 -10.85 18.39 14.43
N PRO A 5 -11.59 18.00 13.37
CA PRO A 5 -12.78 17.18 13.52
C PRO A 5 -12.41 15.74 13.95
N PRO A 6 -13.19 15.11 14.85
CA PRO A 6 -12.90 13.75 15.31
C PRO A 6 -13.19 12.71 14.22
N ARG A 7 -12.25 11.77 14.04
CA ARG A 7 -12.42 10.59 13.18
C ARG A 7 -13.58 9.74 13.69
N SER A 8 -14.55 9.49 12.81
CA SER A 8 -15.71 8.62 13.03
C SER A 8 -15.29 7.18 13.31
N ALA A 9 -15.82 6.62 14.40
CA ALA A 9 -15.68 5.21 14.75
C ALA A 9 -16.46 4.30 13.78
N PRO A 10 -15.97 3.09 13.46
CA PRO A 10 -16.76 2.11 12.72
C PRO A 10 -17.92 1.59 13.59
N GLY A 11 -19.13 1.69 13.06
CA GLY A 11 -20.37 1.30 13.74
C GLY A 11 -20.47 -0.21 14.03
N PRO A 12 -21.32 -0.60 14.99
CA PRO A 12 -21.47 -1.99 15.39
C PRO A 12 -22.12 -2.83 14.28
N TYR A 13 -21.49 -3.97 14.00
CA TYR A 13 -22.00 -5.01 13.11
C TYR A 13 -23.39 -5.49 13.58
N ARG A 14 -24.42 -5.35 12.75
CA ARG A 14 -25.74 -5.97 12.95
C ARG A 14 -25.60 -7.48 12.78
N LYS A 15 -25.81 -8.23 13.85
CA LYS A 15 -25.93 -9.70 13.84
C LYS A 15 -27.38 -10.04 14.16
N ASP A 16 -28.19 -10.21 13.13
CA ASP A 16 -29.52 -10.81 13.24
C ASP A 16 -29.42 -12.32 12.96
N LYS A 17 -29.85 -13.11 13.96
CA LYS A 17 -30.57 -14.41 13.87
C LYS A 17 -29.80 -15.54 13.16
N ASP A 18 -29.48 -16.68 13.78
CA ASP A 18 -30.35 -17.53 14.59
C ASP A 18 -29.55 -18.35 15.62
N MET A 19 -30.01 -18.27 16.87
CA MET A 19 -29.65 -19.17 17.95
C MET A 19 -30.72 -20.27 18.02
N LYS A 20 -30.37 -21.51 17.67
CA LYS A 20 -31.00 -22.75 18.17
C LYS A 20 -30.31 -23.97 17.57
N ARG A 21 -29.51 -24.68 18.39
CA ARG A 21 -29.77 -26.08 18.79
C ARG A 21 -28.57 -26.67 19.57
N LEU A 22 -28.88 -26.98 20.85
CA LEU A 22 -28.54 -28.21 21.57
C LEU A 22 -27.04 -28.38 21.94
N LEU A 23 -26.64 -28.06 23.18
CA LEU A 23 -26.64 -28.93 24.36
C LEU A 23 -25.84 -30.24 24.21
N ALA A 24 -24.77 -30.29 25.02
CA ALA A 24 -24.21 -31.44 25.72
C ALA A 24 -23.54 -32.57 24.89
N ALA A 25 -22.25 -32.79 25.12
CA ALA A 25 -21.74 -33.89 25.98
C ALA A 25 -20.27 -34.25 25.66
N ASN A 26 -19.51 -34.46 26.73
CA ASN A 26 -18.44 -35.45 26.92
C ASN A 26 -17.24 -35.41 25.96
N ALA A 27 -16.07 -34.95 26.41
CA ALA A 27 -15.06 -35.69 27.17
C ALA A 27 -14.20 -36.65 26.32
N ALA A 28 -12.90 -36.35 26.33
CA ALA A 28 -11.76 -37.19 25.97
C ALA A 28 -11.59 -37.58 24.49
N ILE A 29 -10.47 -37.14 23.89
CA ILE A 29 -9.48 -38.00 23.23
C ILE A 29 -8.15 -37.21 23.16
N PHE A 30 -7.13 -37.83 23.75
CA PHE A 30 -5.72 -37.46 23.64
C PHE A 30 -5.22 -37.77 22.22
N ALA A 31 -4.17 -37.03 21.80
CA ALA A 31 -3.29 -37.28 20.66
C ALA A 31 -3.75 -36.82 19.26
N LEU A 32 -3.14 -35.73 18.78
CA LEU A 32 -2.52 -35.61 17.45
C LEU A 32 -1.62 -34.35 17.41
N PRO A 33 -0.29 -34.44 17.48
CA PRO A 33 0.61 -33.35 17.13
C PRO A 33 0.97 -33.49 15.64
N ALA A 34 0.09 -33.07 14.74
CA ALA A 34 0.40 -33.07 13.30
C ALA A 34 -0.59 -32.20 12.52
N MET A 35 -0.37 -30.88 12.50
CA MET A 35 -0.73 -30.01 11.37
C MET A 35 -0.12 -28.62 11.61
N LEU A 36 1.21 -28.56 11.63
CA LEU A 36 1.94 -27.30 11.50
C LEU A 36 2.81 -27.39 10.24
N ALA A 37 2.13 -27.33 9.09
CA ALA A 37 2.74 -27.03 7.80
C ALA A 37 1.64 -26.52 6.86
N LEU A 38 1.00 -25.41 7.27
CA LEU A 38 0.34 -24.55 6.30
C LEU A 38 1.44 -24.09 5.35
N SER A 39 1.35 -24.56 4.11
CA SER A 39 2.17 -24.15 2.99
C SER A 39 2.33 -22.62 3.00
N ALA A 40 3.54 -22.16 3.33
CA ALA A 40 3.97 -20.82 3.00
C ALA A 40 4.16 -20.80 1.47
N THR A 41 3.11 -20.45 0.74
CA THR A 41 3.18 -20.00 -0.64
C THR A 41 3.31 -18.47 -0.62
N PRO A 42 4.53 -17.90 -0.71
CA PRO A 42 4.68 -16.48 -0.99
C PRO A 42 4.43 -16.28 -2.49
N ALA A 43 3.19 -16.47 -2.95
CA ALA A 43 2.87 -16.47 -4.38
C ALA A 43 1.62 -15.63 -4.72
N ALA A 44 1.18 -14.75 -3.83
CA ALA A 44 0.09 -13.80 -4.07
C ALA A 44 0.53 -12.35 -3.77
N ALA A 45 1.74 -11.96 -4.19
CA ALA A 45 2.19 -10.57 -4.25
C ALA A 45 2.63 -10.15 -5.66
N GLN A 46 2.50 -11.04 -6.63
CA GLN A 46 2.66 -10.75 -8.05
C GLN A 46 1.27 -10.79 -8.68
N GLU A 47 0.38 -9.89 -8.26
CA GLU A 47 -0.62 -9.41 -9.21
C GLU A 47 0.11 -8.95 -10.47
N ALA A 48 -0.54 -8.97 -11.63
CA ALA A 48 0.01 -8.51 -12.91
C ALA A 48 0.44 -7.03 -12.82
N GLY A 49 1.56 -6.81 -12.14
CA GLY A 49 1.99 -5.55 -11.58
C GLY A 49 2.93 -4.91 -12.56
N GLU A 50 2.53 -3.74 -13.01
CA GLU A 50 3.36 -2.78 -13.72
C GLU A 50 4.78 -2.80 -13.15
N ARG A 51 5.78 -3.07 -14.00
CA ARG A 51 7.16 -3.19 -13.54
C ARG A 51 7.64 -1.80 -13.14
N VAL A 52 8.17 -1.62 -11.93
CA VAL A 52 8.70 -0.32 -11.48
C VAL A 52 10.21 -0.36 -11.53
N ASN A 53 10.82 0.57 -12.26
CA ASN A 53 12.26 0.81 -12.30
C ASN A 53 12.58 2.10 -11.52
N THR A 54 13.24 1.97 -10.37
CA THR A 54 13.67 3.12 -9.57
C THR A 54 15.12 3.48 -9.89
N VAL A 55 15.33 4.66 -10.48
CA VAL A 55 16.66 5.15 -10.88
C VAL A 55 17.01 6.40 -10.08
N ILE A 56 18.25 6.49 -9.59
CA ILE A 56 18.77 7.70 -8.92
C ILE A 56 19.59 8.47 -9.95
N ILE A 57 19.27 9.75 -10.12
CA ILE A 57 19.85 10.65 -11.13
C ILE A 57 20.59 11.77 -10.42
N TYR A 58 21.75 12.15 -10.94
CA TYR A 58 22.58 13.22 -10.39
C TYR A 58 22.51 14.47 -11.26
N GLY A 59 22.43 15.64 -10.64
CA GLY A 59 22.41 16.93 -11.33
C GLY A 59 21.26 17.04 -12.34
N ASP A 60 21.61 17.36 -13.58
CA ASP A 60 20.69 17.54 -14.71
C ASP A 60 20.64 16.32 -15.66
N ASP A 61 21.14 15.16 -15.24
CA ASP A 61 21.06 13.92 -16.03
C ASP A 61 19.57 13.61 -16.39
N GLU A 62 19.31 13.13 -17.61
CA GLU A 62 17.96 12.88 -18.10
C GLU A 62 17.34 11.64 -17.46
N CYS A 63 16.07 11.74 -17.05
CA CYS A 63 15.29 10.59 -16.57
C CYS A 63 14.82 9.73 -17.74
N PRO A 64 15.16 8.42 -17.77
CA PRO A 64 14.64 7.51 -18.79
C PRO A 64 13.11 7.54 -18.78
N GLN A 65 12.53 7.65 -19.97
CA GLN A 65 11.08 7.70 -20.11
C GLN A 65 10.45 6.36 -19.70
N SER A 66 9.30 6.44 -19.03
CA SER A 66 8.49 5.27 -18.71
C SER A 66 7.94 4.63 -20.00
N THR A 67 7.85 3.30 -20.01
CA THR A 67 7.24 2.53 -21.11
C THR A 67 5.86 2.04 -20.67
N PRO A 68 4.94 1.67 -21.58
CA PRO A 68 3.59 1.23 -21.19
C PRO A 68 3.56 0.02 -20.25
N ASP A 69 4.63 -0.79 -20.24
CA ASP A 69 4.77 -1.98 -19.38
C ASP A 69 5.67 -1.75 -18.14
N GLN A 70 6.33 -0.58 -18.03
CA GLN A 70 7.26 -0.24 -16.96
C GLN A 70 7.26 1.24 -16.60
N ILE A 71 6.92 1.57 -15.34
CA ILE A 71 7.08 2.91 -14.76
C ILE A 71 8.54 3.09 -14.33
N THR A 72 9.20 4.13 -14.84
CA THR A 72 10.50 4.57 -14.34
C THR A 72 10.31 5.75 -13.40
N VAL A 73 10.68 5.59 -12.13
CA VAL A 73 10.64 6.66 -11.11
C VAL A 73 12.05 7.12 -10.83
N CYS A 74 12.29 8.42 -11.04
CA CYS A 74 13.61 9.02 -10.87
C CYS A 74 13.67 9.87 -9.60
N ALA A 75 14.62 9.55 -8.71
CA ALA A 75 14.96 10.42 -7.59
C ALA A 75 16.16 11.28 -7.98
N ARG A 76 16.04 12.62 -7.90
CA ARG A 76 17.11 13.56 -8.26
C ARG A 76 17.96 13.92 -7.04
N MET A 77 19.28 13.81 -7.19
CA MET A 77 20.30 14.21 -6.23
C MET A 77 21.23 15.27 -6.85
N ASP A 78 21.93 16.05 -6.02
CA ASP A 78 22.89 17.07 -6.48
C ASP A 78 24.12 16.43 -7.17
N GLU A 79 24.76 17.13 -8.12
CA GLU A 79 25.94 16.61 -8.84
C GLU A 79 27.12 16.33 -7.89
N SER A 80 27.25 17.08 -6.79
CA SER A 80 28.30 16.86 -5.81
C SER A 80 28.14 15.54 -5.03
N GLU A 81 26.95 14.92 -5.08
CA GLU A 81 26.66 13.62 -4.44
C GLU A 81 27.16 12.42 -5.26
N ARG A 82 27.52 12.60 -6.53
CA ARG A 82 27.92 11.51 -7.44
C ARG A 82 29.17 10.75 -6.97
N TYR A 83 30.12 11.45 -6.36
CA TYR A 83 31.41 10.89 -5.90
C TYR A 83 31.57 10.93 -4.38
N ARG A 84 30.54 11.35 -3.65
CA ARG A 84 30.57 11.46 -2.19
C ARG A 84 29.88 10.25 -1.55
N ILE A 85 30.27 9.92 -0.32
CA ILE A 85 29.55 8.94 0.49
C ILE A 85 28.10 9.45 0.68
N PRO A 86 27.07 8.66 0.34
CA PRO A 86 25.67 9.05 0.47
C PRO A 86 25.36 9.57 1.87
N GLU A 87 24.51 10.59 2.00
CA GLU A 87 24.18 11.24 3.28
C GLU A 87 23.83 10.28 4.40
N ARG A 88 23.01 9.27 4.10
CA ARG A 88 22.61 8.24 5.06
C ARG A 88 23.78 7.41 5.62
N LEU A 89 24.90 7.36 4.91
CA LEU A 89 26.13 6.65 5.31
C LEU A 89 27.21 7.60 5.83
N ARG A 90 26.95 8.92 5.86
CA ARG A 90 27.88 9.89 6.45
C ARG A 90 27.83 9.86 7.98
N GLN A 91 26.70 9.44 8.54
CA GLN A 91 26.59 9.22 9.98
C GLN A 91 27.41 7.99 10.35
N SER A 92 28.32 8.18 11.29
CA SER A 92 29.17 7.12 11.81
C SER A 92 28.73 6.79 13.22
N ASP A 93 28.43 5.51 13.45
CA ASP A 93 28.09 4.97 14.77
C ASP A 93 29.33 4.84 15.70
N ASP A 94 30.47 5.45 15.32
CA ASP A 94 31.66 5.46 16.16
C ASP A 94 31.36 6.20 17.48
N PRO A 95 31.55 5.55 18.64
CA PRO A 95 31.32 6.17 19.95
C PRO A 95 32.16 7.44 20.18
N ALA A 96 33.25 7.65 19.42
CA ALA A 96 34.04 8.89 19.46
C ALA A 96 33.28 10.12 18.95
N ASN A 97 32.27 9.95 18.08
CA ASN A 97 31.46 11.03 17.53
C ASN A 97 30.33 11.48 18.48
N GLN A 98 30.13 10.79 19.61
CA GLN A 98 29.13 11.17 20.60
C GLN A 98 29.57 12.37 21.43
N SER A 99 28.66 13.33 21.61
CA SER A 99 28.92 14.50 22.45
C SER A 99 29.31 14.07 23.88
N TRP A 100 30.18 14.85 24.54
CA TRP A 100 30.59 14.54 25.92
C TRP A 100 29.40 14.47 26.88
N ALA A 101 28.40 15.34 26.70
CA ALA A 101 27.17 15.32 27.49
C ALA A 101 26.40 14.00 27.34
N GLN A 102 26.27 13.47 26.12
CA GLN A 102 25.62 12.18 25.87
C GLN A 102 26.38 11.01 26.54
N ARG A 103 27.72 11.07 26.52
CA ARG A 103 28.58 10.08 27.18
C ARG A 103 28.45 10.11 28.70
N VAL A 104 28.28 11.29 29.30
CA VAL A 104 28.04 11.40 30.75
C VAL A 104 26.67 10.85 31.13
N GLN A 105 25.63 11.13 30.32
CA GLN A 105 24.30 10.56 30.55
C GLN A 105 24.29 9.03 30.49
N SER A 106 25.09 8.41 29.61
CA SER A 106 25.17 6.94 29.57
C SER A 106 25.82 6.34 30.83
N TYR A 107 26.66 7.10 31.55
CA TYR A 107 27.18 6.66 32.84
C TYR A 107 26.11 6.59 33.94
N GLU A 108 25.02 7.36 33.86
CA GLU A 108 23.90 7.24 34.79
C GLU A 108 23.14 5.91 34.64
N ALA A 109 23.27 5.24 33.48
CA ALA A 109 22.71 3.92 33.27
C ALA A 109 23.54 2.82 33.95
N VAL A 110 24.81 3.06 34.26
CA VAL A 110 25.68 2.11 34.97
C VAL A 110 25.20 1.99 36.41
N GLY A 111 24.54 0.88 36.75
CA GLY A 111 23.94 0.66 38.08
C GLY A 111 22.42 0.63 38.09
N LYS A 112 21.75 1.04 37.00
CA LYS A 112 20.30 0.95 36.86
C LYS A 112 19.90 -0.49 36.51
N PHE A 113 19.92 -1.37 37.51
CA PHE A 113 19.45 -2.76 37.39
C PHE A 113 18.03 -2.88 37.93
N GLY A 114 17.15 -3.56 37.21
CA GLY A 114 15.77 -3.83 37.64
C GLY A 114 14.79 -3.98 36.49
N PRO A 115 13.50 -4.20 36.80
CA PRO A 115 12.44 -4.23 35.80
C PRO A 115 12.45 -2.93 34.97
N LEU A 116 12.29 -3.04 33.66
CA LEU A 116 12.34 -1.91 32.71
C LEU A 116 13.72 -1.26 32.51
N SER A 117 14.81 -1.87 33.01
CA SER A 117 16.17 -1.46 32.65
C SER A 117 16.67 -2.20 31.40
N CYS A 118 17.43 -1.51 30.55
CA CYS A 118 18.10 -2.09 29.39
C CYS A 118 19.35 -2.93 29.74
N SER A 119 19.44 -3.42 30.97
CA SER A 119 20.60 -4.18 31.43
C SER A 119 20.47 -5.67 31.08
N THR A 120 21.57 -6.40 31.02
CA THR A 120 21.58 -7.86 30.81
C THR A 120 21.59 -8.67 32.11
N ILE A 121 21.49 -8.01 33.27
CA ILE A 121 21.71 -8.61 34.59
C ILE A 121 20.56 -8.26 35.53
N GLY A 122 19.94 -9.29 36.12
CA GLY A 122 18.85 -9.15 37.11
C GLY A 122 17.49 -9.60 36.60
N ALA A 123 16.55 -9.89 37.50
CA ALA A 123 15.19 -10.31 37.14
C ALA A 123 14.39 -9.14 36.55
N GLY A 124 13.67 -9.38 35.45
CA GLY A 124 12.88 -8.36 34.75
C GLY A 124 13.68 -7.51 33.76
N SER A 125 14.95 -7.85 33.51
CA SER A 125 15.82 -7.16 32.56
C SER A 125 15.43 -7.47 31.10
N GLU A 126 14.77 -8.60 30.87
CA GLU A 126 14.21 -9.01 29.59
C GLU A 126 13.12 -8.07 29.06
N LEU A 127 12.50 -7.26 29.93
CA LEU A 127 11.40 -6.36 29.56
C LEU A 127 11.85 -4.92 29.27
N GLY A 128 13.07 -4.52 29.64
CA GLY A 128 13.47 -3.11 29.59
C GLY A 128 14.03 -2.63 28.25
N CYS A 129 14.68 -3.53 27.50
CA CYS A 129 15.28 -3.17 26.20
C CYS A 129 14.39 -3.48 25.00
N THR A 130 13.28 -4.20 25.20
CA THR A 130 12.33 -4.51 24.14
C THR A 130 11.63 -3.27 23.61
N ALA A 131 11.20 -2.36 24.48
CA ALA A 131 10.56 -1.10 24.08
C ALA A 131 11.51 -0.22 23.24
N ALA A 132 12.77 -0.13 23.65
CA ALA A 132 13.80 0.58 22.90
C ALA A 132 14.00 -0.04 21.51
N MET A 133 14.17 -1.37 21.44
CA MET A 133 14.33 -2.08 20.16
C MET A 133 13.11 -1.94 19.24
N ILE A 134 11.90 -1.91 19.80
CA ILE A 134 10.66 -1.70 19.04
C ILE A 134 10.67 -0.29 18.43
N GLU A 135 11.02 0.73 19.21
CA GLU A 135 11.11 2.11 18.72
C GLU A 135 12.14 2.24 17.60
N THR A 136 13.35 1.68 17.76
CA THR A 136 14.36 1.69 16.70
C THR A 136 13.87 0.98 15.45
N ALA A 137 13.19 -0.17 15.59
CA ALA A 137 12.65 -0.90 14.45
C ALA A 137 11.57 -0.10 13.69
N TYR A 138 10.74 0.68 14.39
CA TYR A 138 9.77 1.58 13.74
C TYR A 138 10.45 2.79 13.11
N ALA A 139 11.44 3.39 13.77
CA ALA A 139 12.21 4.51 13.23
C ALA A 139 12.97 4.12 11.95
N GLU A 140 13.59 2.94 11.92
CA GLU A 140 14.24 2.38 10.74
C GLU A 140 13.24 2.10 9.61
N ARG A 141 12.05 1.56 9.93
CA ARG A 141 10.99 1.37 8.93
C ARG A 141 10.54 2.70 8.31
N ALA A 142 10.34 3.72 9.14
CA ALA A 142 9.91 5.04 8.69
C ALA A 142 10.96 5.71 7.79
N GLN A 143 12.25 5.51 8.07
CA GLN A 143 13.35 6.04 7.27
C GLN A 143 13.74 5.14 6.09
N SER A 144 13.14 3.94 5.97
CA SER A 144 13.50 3.01 4.92
C SER A 144 13.19 3.60 3.54
N SER A 145 14.12 3.42 2.60
CA SER A 145 13.99 3.94 1.23
C SER A 145 12.71 3.47 0.54
N ASN A 146 12.22 2.29 0.89
CA ASN A 146 10.98 1.71 0.35
C ASN A 146 9.75 2.58 0.62
N VAL A 147 9.68 3.25 1.79
CA VAL A 147 8.54 4.12 2.12
C VAL A 147 8.57 5.37 1.24
N ARG A 148 9.74 6.02 1.12
CA ARG A 148 9.92 7.19 0.23
C ARG A 148 9.61 6.86 -1.22
N PHE A 149 10.08 5.70 -1.72
CA PHE A 149 9.75 5.27 -3.08
C PHE A 149 8.27 4.90 -3.23
N SER A 150 7.62 4.34 -2.22
CA SER A 150 6.18 4.05 -2.27
C SER A 150 5.32 5.31 -2.38
N GLU A 151 5.72 6.41 -1.72
CA GLU A 151 5.08 7.73 -1.87
C GLU A 151 5.20 8.24 -3.31
N LEU A 152 6.41 8.20 -3.89
CA LEU A 152 6.64 8.63 -5.28
C LEU A 152 5.90 7.75 -6.29
N ILE A 153 5.80 6.43 -6.04
CA ILE A 153 5.01 5.52 -6.88
C ILE A 153 3.52 5.85 -6.79
N ALA A 154 3.02 6.17 -5.60
CA ALA A 154 1.62 6.55 -5.42
C ALA A 154 1.30 7.86 -6.14
N GLU A 155 2.20 8.84 -6.09
CA GLU A 155 2.10 10.11 -6.82
C GLU A 155 2.07 9.88 -8.35
N ALA A 156 3.03 9.10 -8.89
CA ALA A 156 3.06 8.77 -10.32
C ALA A 156 1.80 8.02 -10.78
N ARG A 157 1.26 7.14 -9.91
CA ARG A 157 -0.01 6.46 -10.19
C ARG A 157 -1.18 7.45 -10.23
N GLN A 158 -1.22 8.42 -9.32
CA GLN A 158 -2.26 9.45 -9.32
C GLN A 158 -2.21 10.31 -10.57
N GLU A 159 -1.02 10.70 -11.04
CA GLU A 159 -0.85 11.47 -12.30
C GLU A 159 -1.36 10.70 -13.53
N ARG A 160 -1.06 9.39 -13.59
CA ARG A 160 -1.59 8.54 -14.65
C ARG A 160 -3.13 8.43 -14.57
N LEU A 161 -3.68 8.25 -13.36
CA LEU A 161 -5.12 8.17 -13.15
C LEU A 161 -5.83 9.49 -13.51
N SER A 162 -5.26 10.65 -13.15
CA SER A 162 -5.86 11.94 -13.49
C SER A 162 -5.92 12.17 -15.00
N THR A 163 -4.89 11.75 -15.74
CA THR A 163 -4.90 11.82 -17.20
C THR A 163 -6.02 10.96 -17.82
N ILE A 164 -6.25 9.76 -17.27
CA ILE A 164 -7.34 8.87 -17.70
C ILE A 164 -8.70 9.47 -17.36
N ASP A 165 -8.85 10.06 -16.17
CA ASP A 165 -10.09 10.70 -15.74
C ASP A 165 -10.44 11.92 -16.62
N GLU A 166 -9.44 12.72 -17.02
CA GLU A 166 -9.62 13.84 -17.96
C GLU A 166 -10.05 13.37 -19.36
N GLU A 167 -9.41 12.32 -19.89
CA GLU A 167 -9.77 11.74 -21.20
C GLU A 167 -11.17 11.10 -21.17
N ALA A 168 -11.51 10.41 -20.07
CA ALA A 168 -12.83 9.84 -19.85
C ALA A 168 -13.91 10.95 -19.77
N ALA A 169 -13.66 12.04 -19.05
CA ALA A 169 -14.58 13.17 -18.96
C ALA A 169 -14.79 13.85 -20.32
N ALA A 170 -13.73 14.05 -21.10
CA ALA A 170 -13.83 14.61 -22.45
C ALA A 170 -14.64 13.70 -23.39
N THR A 171 -14.43 12.39 -23.29
CA THR A 171 -15.18 11.39 -24.08
C THR A 171 -16.65 11.36 -23.67
N GLN A 172 -16.94 11.37 -22.37
CA GLN A 172 -18.29 11.40 -21.84
C GLN A 172 -19.05 12.65 -22.30
N ALA A 173 -18.44 13.83 -22.21
CA ALA A 173 -19.04 15.08 -22.69
C ALA A 173 -19.33 15.04 -24.20
N ARG A 174 -18.44 14.41 -24.98
CA ARG A 174 -18.66 14.22 -26.42
C ARG A 174 -19.82 13.27 -26.70
N VAL A 175 -19.94 12.17 -25.95
CA VAL A 175 -21.06 11.23 -26.08
C VAL A 175 -22.39 11.91 -25.76
N GLU A 176 -22.45 12.68 -24.66
CA GLU A 176 -23.65 13.41 -24.25
C GLU A 176 -24.10 14.45 -25.29
N GLU A 177 -23.15 15.13 -25.93
CA GLU A 177 -23.43 16.06 -27.04
C GLU A 177 -24.00 15.32 -28.27
N LEU A 178 -23.39 14.18 -28.63
CA LEU A 178 -23.89 13.34 -29.71
C LEU A 178 -25.30 12.79 -29.42
N GLU A 179 -25.55 12.30 -28.21
CA GLU A 179 -26.86 11.81 -27.77
C GLU A 179 -27.92 12.91 -27.86
N ARG A 180 -27.59 14.15 -27.43
CA ARG A 180 -28.49 15.29 -27.55
C ARG A 180 -28.85 15.59 -29.00
N GLN A 181 -27.86 15.59 -29.90
CA GLN A 181 -28.08 15.81 -31.33
C GLN A 181 -28.93 14.69 -31.96
N TYR A 182 -28.72 13.44 -31.54
CA TYR A 182 -29.53 12.30 -31.99
C TYR A 182 -30.98 12.41 -31.51
N GLU A 183 -31.20 12.76 -30.25
CA GLU A 183 -32.54 12.95 -29.71
C GLU A 183 -33.29 14.09 -30.42
N GLU A 184 -32.62 15.21 -30.70
CA GLU A 184 -33.21 16.33 -31.45
C GLU A 184 -33.62 15.92 -32.86
N ARG A 185 -32.74 15.19 -33.58
CA ARG A 185 -33.07 14.63 -34.90
C ARG A 185 -34.28 13.68 -34.83
N ARG A 186 -34.32 12.78 -33.85
CA ARG A 186 -35.42 11.82 -33.66
C ARG A 186 -36.74 12.51 -33.31
N ARG A 187 -36.71 13.57 -32.49
CA ARG A 187 -37.90 14.38 -32.15
C ARG A 187 -38.43 15.15 -33.37
N ALA A 188 -37.55 15.62 -34.26
CA ALA A 188 -37.94 16.29 -35.49
C ALA A 188 -38.57 15.34 -36.53
N GLU A 189 -38.15 14.08 -36.56
CA GLU A 189 -38.64 13.06 -37.50
C GLU A 189 -39.96 12.38 -37.09
N GLY A 190 -40.62 12.83 -36.01
CA GLY A 190 -41.97 12.38 -35.66
C GLY A 190 -42.08 11.01 -35.00
N GLY A 191 -40.96 10.41 -34.58
CA GLY A 191 -40.90 9.24 -33.70
C GLY A 191 -41.41 7.93 -34.29
N GLU A 192 -40.59 7.30 -35.14
CA GLU A 192 -40.26 5.86 -35.05
C GLU A 192 -39.04 5.55 -35.96
N GLY A 193 -38.03 4.86 -35.41
CA GLY A 193 -36.93 4.20 -36.16
C GLY A 193 -35.49 4.53 -35.69
N PRO A 194 -34.46 3.78 -36.14
CA PRO A 194 -34.38 2.34 -36.40
C PRO A 194 -33.83 1.57 -35.17
N GLU A 195 -34.12 0.26 -35.04
CA GLU A 195 -33.25 -0.62 -34.25
C GLU A 195 -31.86 -0.57 -34.88
N THR A 196 -30.86 -0.09 -34.14
CA THR A 196 -29.46 -0.08 -34.58
C THR A 196 -29.07 -1.52 -34.97
N PRO A 197 -28.59 -1.80 -36.19
CA PRO A 197 -28.09 -3.12 -36.52
C PRO A 197 -26.94 -3.42 -35.57
N ALA A 198 -27.02 -4.53 -34.84
CA ALA A 198 -25.93 -5.01 -34.00
C ALA A 198 -24.65 -5.09 -34.85
N ASP A 199 -23.69 -4.21 -34.57
CA ASP A 199 -22.37 -4.29 -35.19
C ASP A 199 -21.70 -5.57 -34.69
N PRO A 200 -21.36 -6.53 -35.58
CA PRO A 200 -20.78 -7.83 -35.19
C PRO A 200 -19.39 -7.70 -34.54
N SER A 201 -18.80 -6.51 -34.53
CA SER A 201 -17.54 -6.22 -33.84
C SER A 201 -17.68 -5.59 -32.45
N SER A 202 -18.92 -5.33 -32.00
CA SER A 202 -19.20 -4.86 -30.64
C SER A 202 -18.92 -5.96 -29.61
N PRO A 203 -18.32 -5.63 -28.45
CA PRO A 203 -18.22 -6.57 -27.34
C PRO A 203 -19.61 -7.10 -26.98
N GLN A 204 -19.81 -8.40 -27.13
CA GLN A 204 -21.05 -9.04 -26.74
C GLN A 204 -21.14 -8.96 -25.21
N VAL A 205 -22.19 -8.33 -24.69
CA VAL A 205 -22.49 -8.38 -23.26
C VAL A 205 -22.88 -9.83 -22.95
N VAL A 206 -21.97 -10.54 -22.27
CA VAL A 206 -22.21 -11.92 -21.87
C VAL A 206 -23.11 -11.88 -20.64
N ASP A 207 -24.35 -12.36 -20.76
CA ASP A 207 -25.22 -12.55 -19.61
C ASP A 207 -24.58 -13.55 -18.63
N THR A 208 -24.15 -13.05 -17.48
CA THR A 208 -23.46 -13.83 -16.44
C THR A 208 -24.30 -14.97 -15.88
N GLU A 209 -25.62 -14.92 -16.07
CA GLU A 209 -26.57 -15.97 -15.69
C GLU A 209 -26.43 -17.24 -16.56
N ASN A 210 -25.87 -17.12 -17.77
CA ASN A 210 -25.77 -18.21 -18.76
C ASN A 210 -24.36 -18.84 -18.83
N LEU A 211 -23.46 -18.51 -17.90
CA LEU A 211 -22.12 -19.07 -17.91
C LEU A 211 -22.15 -20.53 -17.40
N PRO A 212 -21.66 -21.51 -18.19
CA PRO A 212 -21.59 -22.89 -17.71
C PRO A 212 -20.69 -22.97 -16.46
N PRO A 213 -21.05 -23.81 -15.47
CA PRO A 213 -20.25 -23.96 -14.27
C PRO A 213 -18.83 -24.44 -14.63
N PRO A 214 -17.79 -23.98 -13.91
CA PRO A 214 -16.42 -24.36 -14.19
C PRO A 214 -16.27 -25.88 -14.09
N GLN A 215 -15.79 -26.50 -15.16
CA GLN A 215 -15.47 -27.92 -15.21
C GLN A 215 -14.21 -28.15 -14.37
N ASN A 216 -14.34 -28.85 -13.24
CA ASN A 216 -13.21 -29.40 -12.51
C ASN A 216 -12.72 -30.68 -13.18
#